data_AF-A0A8S0YCW6-F1
#
_entry.id   AF-A0A8S0YCW6-F1
#
_cell.length_a   1.000
_cell.length_b   1.000
_cell.length_c   1.000
_cell.angle_alpha   90.00
_cell.angle_beta   90.00
_cell.angle_gamma   90.00
#
_symmetry.space_group_name_H-M   'P 1'
#
loop_
_entity.id
_entity.type
_entity.pdbx_description
1 polymer ?
#
loop_
_entity_poly.entity_id
_entity_poly.type
_entity_poly.pdbx_seq_one_letter_code
_entity_poly.pdbx_strand_id
1 'polypeptide(L)' 'MFRAESIEGYNKLNILDKELFTKFCKRFYEVWEYPEKHIPIKVEGKENYLKVMLSDGDWLHVMANGDWY' A
#
# COMPACT_ATOMS: atom_id res chain seq x y z
N MET A 1 14.49 -0.41 -5.51
CA MET A 1 13.93 0.24 -4.31
C MET A 1 12.55 0.75 -4.66
N PHE A 2 11.51 0.21 -4.04
CA PHE A 2 10.14 0.61 -4.34
C PHE A 2 9.91 2.09 -3.98
N ARG A 3 9.21 2.83 -4.86
CA ARG A 3 8.87 4.25 -4.67
C ARG A 3 7.36 4.40 -4.47
N ALA A 4 6.94 4.51 -3.21
CA ALA A 4 5.54 4.69 -2.83
C ALA A 4 4.89 5.93 -3.48
N GLU A 5 5.69 6.98 -3.66
CA GLU A 5 5.32 8.25 -4.30
C GLU A 5 4.95 8.12 -5.79
N SER A 6 5.38 7.05 -6.46
CA SER A 6 5.00 6.76 -7.85
C SER A 6 3.66 6.03 -7.97
N ILE A 7 3.04 5.62 -6.86
CA ILE A 7 1.78 4.88 -6.86
C ILE A 7 0.61 5.82 -7.10
N GLU A 8 -0.32 5.39 -7.96
CA GLU A 8 -1.52 6.16 -8.25
C GLU A 8 -2.31 6.39 -6.95
N GLY A 9 -2.69 7.64 -6.69
CA GLY A 9 -3.45 8.02 -5.49
C GLY A 9 -2.62 8.37 -4.27
N TYR A 10 -1.31 8.06 -4.23
CA TYR A 10 -0.44 8.41 -3.10
C TYR A 10 -0.45 9.92 -2.78
N ASN A 11 -0.40 10.76 -3.82
CA ASN A 11 -0.40 12.21 -3.65
C ASN A 11 -1.71 12.78 -3.06
N LYS A 12 -2.81 12.02 -3.13
CA LYS A 12 -4.10 12.40 -2.56
C LYS A 12 -4.25 12.02 -1.08
N LEU A 13 -3.34 11.21 -0.55
CA LEU A 13 -3.32 10.82 0.86
C LEU A 13 -2.90 11.99 1.75
N ASN A 14 -3.40 12.02 2.99
CA ASN A 14 -2.89 12.90 4.03
C ASN A 14 -1.50 12.43 4.49
N ILE A 15 -0.83 13.22 5.34
CA ILE A 15 0.54 12.93 5.80
C ILE A 15 0.63 11.59 6.54
N LEU A 16 -0.34 11.30 7.42
CA LEU A 16 -0.35 10.05 8.21
C LEU A 16 -0.57 8.82 7.32
N ASP A 17 -1.48 8.91 6.36
CA ASP A 17 -1.75 7.85 5.39
C ASP A 17 -0.56 7.60 4.46
N LYS A 18 0.19 8.64 4.09
CA LYS A 18 1.44 8.51 3.33
C LYS A 18 2.51 7.76 4.10
N GLU A 19 2.66 8.05 5.39
CA GLU A 19 3.59 7.33 6.27
C GLU A 19 3.16 5.87 6.43
N LEU A 20 1.87 5.62 6.68
CA LEU A 20 1.30 4.28 6.80
C LEU A 20 1.52 3.47 5.52
N PHE A 21 1.20 4.04 4.36
CA PHE A 21 1.40 3.37 3.07
C PHE A 21 2.87 3.06 2.81
N THR A 22 3.77 3.97 3.15
CA THR A 22 5.21 3.78 3.00
C THR A 22 5.71 2.63 3.89
N LYS A 23 5.22 2.54 5.12
CA LYS A 23 5.53 1.45 6.06
C LYS A 23 4.97 0.11 5.55
N PHE A 24 3.71 0.12 5.07
CA PHE A 24 3.10 -1.04 4.43
C PHE A 24 3.96 -1.54 3.27
N CYS A 25 4.37 -0.66 2.35
CA CYS A 25 5.16 -1.08 1.19
C CYS A 25 6.49 -1.71 1.59
N LYS A 26 7.22 -1.12 2.56
CA LYS A 26 8.46 -1.72 3.07
C LYS A 26 8.21 -3.15 3.59
N ARG A 27 7.22 -3.31 4.47
CA ARG A 27 6.89 -4.61 5.06
C ARG A 27 6.41 -5.60 4.00
N PHE A 28 5.57 -5.16 3.07
CA PHE A 28 5.08 -5.94 1.94
C PHE A 28 6.22 -6.57 1.12
N TYR A 29 7.23 -5.78 0.73
CA TYR A 29 8.39 -6.30 -0.01
C TYR A 29 9.35 -7.17 0.83
N GLU A 30 9.27 -7.10 2.16
CA GLU A 30 10.10 -7.90 3.07
C GLU A 30 9.47 -9.26 3.39
N VAL A 31 8.15 -9.33 3.59
CA VAL A 31 7.48 -10.57 4.05
C VAL A 31 6.76 -11.35 2.98
N TRP A 32 6.40 -10.74 1.85
CA TRP A 32 5.68 -11.45 0.80
C TRP A 32 6.65 -12.33 0.00
N GLU A 33 6.25 -13.56 -0.32
CA GLU A 33 7.13 -14.55 -0.97
C GLU A 33 7.46 -14.19 -2.43
N TYR A 34 6.49 -13.59 -3.14
CA TYR A 34 6.61 -13.15 -4.55
C TYR A 34 6.06 -11.74 -4.79
N PRO A 35 6.64 -10.68 -4.18
CA PRO A 35 6.08 -9.34 -4.20
C PRO A 35 6.09 -8.72 -5.61
N GLU A 36 6.92 -9.24 -6.51
CA GLU A 36 6.99 -8.85 -7.93
C GLU A 36 5.75 -9.21 -8.75
N LYS A 37 4.95 -10.19 -8.31
CA LYS A 37 3.68 -10.55 -8.96
C LYS A 37 2.49 -9.75 -8.43
N HIS A 38 2.67 -9.16 -7.25
CA HIS A 38 1.62 -8.51 -6.46
C HIS A 38 1.97 -7.03 -6.22
N ILE A 39 2.52 -6.35 -7.22
CA ILE A 39 3.04 -4.98 -7.04
C ILE A 39 1.87 -4.03 -6.74
N PRO A 40 1.95 -3.21 -5.68
CA PRO A 40 0.97 -2.15 -5.47
C PRO A 40 0.95 -1.19 -6.67
N ILE A 41 -0.21 -1.00 -7.28
CA ILE A 41 -0.39 -0.11 -8.44
C ILE A 41 -1.20 1.15 -8.11
N LYS A 42 -2.07 1.07 -7.09
CA LYS A 42 -2.93 2.18 -6.67
C LYS A 42 -3.22 2.12 -5.17
N VAL A 43 -3.32 3.29 -4.53
CA VAL A 43 -3.74 3.44 -3.13
C VAL A 43 -4.87 4.45 -3.01
N GLU A 44 -5.85 4.14 -2.16
CA GLU A 44 -6.94 5.04 -1.80
C GLU A 44 -7.07 5.12 -0.28
N GLY A 45 -7.04 6.34 0.26
CA GLY A 45 -7.40 6.59 1.66
C GLY A 45 -8.90 6.45 1.86
N LYS A 46 -9.29 5.66 2.87
CA LYS A 46 -10.66 5.53 3.37
C LYS A 46 -10.65 5.97 4.84
N GLU A 47 -11.82 6.19 5.44
CA GLU A 47 -11.93 6.78 6.78
C GLU A 47 -11.07 6.09 7.84
N ASN A 48 -10.92 4.76 7.80
CA ASN A 48 -10.20 3.98 8.82
C ASN A 48 -9.09 3.06 8.28
N TYR A 49 -8.84 3.08 6.97
CA TYR A 49 -7.91 2.16 6.32
C TYR A 49 -7.40 2.68 4.97
N LEU A 50 -6.33 2.09 4.46
CA LEU A 50 -5.90 2.28 3.08
C LEU A 50 -6.33 1.08 2.25
N LYS A 51 -7.00 1.36 1.13
CA LYS A 51 -7.27 0.36 0.10
C LYS A 51 -6.10 0.36 -0.89
N VAL A 52 -5.36 -0.74 -0.97
CA VAL A 52 -4.22 -0.87 -1.90
C VAL A 52 -4.58 -1.87 -2.98
N MET A 53 -4.61 -1.47 -4.24
CA MET A 53 -4.81 -2.38 -5.36
C MET A 53 -3.47 -2.86 -5.91
N LEU A 54 -3.41 -4.15 -6.23
CA LEU A 54 -2.24 -4.87 -6.69
C LEU A 54 -2.33 -5.14 -8.21
N SER A 55 -1.19 -5.44 -8.83
CA SER A 55 -1.07 -5.63 -10.28
C SER A 55 -1.82 -6.83 -10.85
N ASP A 56 -2.10 -7.82 -10.01
CA ASP A 56 -2.85 -9.05 -10.34
C ASP A 56 -4.37 -8.88 -10.27
N GLY A 57 -4.85 -7.70 -9.86
CA GLY A 57 -6.27 -7.38 -9.73
C GLY A 57 -6.81 -7.56 -8.31
N ASP A 58 -6.01 -8.10 -7.38
CA ASP A 58 -6.37 -8.17 -5.98
C ASP A 58 -6.19 -6.81 -5.29
N TRP A 59 -6.71 -6.71 -4.07
CA TRP A 59 -6.53 -5.54 -3.23
C TRP A 59 -6.40 -5.93 -1.78
N LEU A 60 -5.70 -5.09 -1.02
CA LEU A 60 -5.43 -5.28 0.39
C LEU A 60 -6.08 -4.17 1.22
N HIS A 61 -6.64 -4.57 2.36
CA HIS A 61 -7.17 -3.70 3.37
C HIS A 61 -6.10 -3.40 4.42
N VAL A 62 -5.42 -2.26 4.32
CA VAL A 62 -4.32 -1.89 5.22
C VAL A 62 -4.86 -1.06 6.38
N MET A 63 -4.79 -1.63 7.58
CA MET A 63 -5.24 -1.04 8.84
C MET A 63 -4.25 0.03 9.34
N ALA A 64 -4.70 0.93 10.21
CA ALA A 64 -3.86 1.98 10.79
C ALA A 64 -2.64 1.46 11.57
N ASN A 65 -2.69 0.23 12.09
CA ASN A 65 -1.57 -0.43 12.76
C ASN A 65 -0.51 -0.99 11.77
N GLY A 66 -0.81 -1.01 10.47
CA GLY A 66 0.05 -1.54 9.41
C GLY A 66 -0.11 -3.04 9.14
N ASP A 67 -1.15 -3.67 9.68
CA ASP A 67 -1.57 -5.02 9.25
C ASP A 67 -2.47 -4.93 8.01
N TRP A 68 -2.51 -6.02 7.23
CA TRP A 68 -3.32 -6.11 6.03
C TRP A 68 -3.93 -7.50 5.85
N TYR A 69 -5.05 -7.56 5.14
CA TYR A 69 -5.74 -8.77 4.71
C TYR A 69 -6.48 -8.53 3.39
#